data_AF-A0A6J5KFH2-F1
#
_entry.id   AF-A0A6J5KFH2-F1
#
_cell.length_a   1.000
_cell.length_b   1.000
_cell.length_c   1.000
_cell.angle_alpha   90.00
_cell.angle_beta   90.00
_cell.angle_gamma   90.00
#
_symmetry.space_group_name_H-M   'P 1'
#
loop_
_entity.id
_entity.type
_entity.pdbx_description
1 polymer ?
#
loop_
_entity_poly.entity_id
_entity_poly.type
_entity_poly.pdbx_seq_one_letter_code
_entity_poly.pdbx_strand_id
1 'polypeptide(L)' 'MQTDPTIDPVADPSNEPLDAPDEQPRPLPGTPPQTDPLAPGSSPEDEDALGEAEDKS' A
#
# COMPACT_ATOMS: atom_id res chain seq x y z
N MET A 1 -3.24 2.24 -22.81
CA MET A 1 -4.17 1.19 -23.26
C MET A 1 -5.56 1.78 -23.13
N GLN A 2 -6.25 2.06 -24.24
CA GLN A 2 -7.64 2.51 -24.21
C GLN A 2 -8.50 1.25 -24.34
N THR A 3 -9.39 1.02 -23.38
CA THR A 3 -10.33 -0.12 -23.43
C THR A 3 -11.40 0.14 -24.49
N ASP A 4 -11.86 -0.92 -25.16
CA ASP A 4 -12.91 -0.82 -26.16
C ASP A 4 -14.22 -0.35 -25.47
N PRO A 5 -14.88 0.73 -25.94
CA PRO A 5 -16.07 1.27 -25.29
C PRO A 5 -17.30 0.34 -25.29
N THR A 6 -17.27 -0.74 -26.08
CA THR A 6 -18.31 -1.79 -26.05
C THR A 6 -18.11 -2.79 -24.90
N ILE A 7 -16.92 -2.78 -24.28
CA ILE A 7 -16.64 -3.58 -23.10
C ILE A 7 -17.19 -2.83 -21.89
N ASP A 8 -18.17 -3.45 -21.24
CA ASP A 8 -18.66 -2.98 -19.95
C ASP A 8 -17.50 -3.07 -18.93
N PRO A 9 -17.06 -1.95 -18.33
CA PRO A 9 -15.98 -1.97 -17.36
C PRO A 9 -16.31 -2.85 -16.14
N VAL A 10 -17.59 -3.10 -15.86
CA VAL A 10 -18.04 -3.98 -14.79
C VAL A 10 -17.93 -5.46 -15.18
N ALA A 11 -17.87 -5.77 -16.47
CA ALA A 11 -17.66 -7.13 -16.99
C ALA A 11 -16.18 -7.51 -17.13
N ASP A 12 -15.25 -6.59 -16.84
CA ASP A 12 -13.84 -6.93 -16.74
C ASP A 12 -13.58 -7.56 -15.36
N PRO A 13 -13.21 -8.85 -15.28
CA PRO A 13 -12.90 -9.50 -14.01
C PRO A 13 -11.74 -8.83 -13.25
N SER A 14 -10.93 -8.02 -13.93
CA SER A 14 -9.88 -7.20 -13.29
C SER A 14 -10.44 -5.99 -12.53
N ASN A 15 -11.68 -5.58 -12.83
CA ASN A 15 -12.41 -4.52 -12.14
C ASN A 15 -13.36 -5.07 -11.08
N GLU A 16 -13.46 -6.38 -10.91
CA GLU A 16 -14.15 -6.94 -9.76
C GLU A 16 -13.43 -6.46 -8.49
N PRO A 17 -14.17 -5.97 -7.48
CA PRO A 17 -13.54 -5.61 -6.22
C PRO A 17 -12.83 -6.85 -5.70
N LEU A 18 -11.54 -6.69 -5.35
CA LEU A 18 -10.82 -7.74 -4.64
C LEU A 18 -11.69 -8.16 -3.46
N ASP A 19 -11.80 -9.48 -3.25
CA ASP A 19 -12.48 -10.01 -2.08
C ASP A 19 -12.02 -9.23 -0.85
N ALA A 20 -12.96 -9.01 0.08
CA ALA A 20 -12.65 -8.33 1.32
C ALA A 20 -11.37 -8.96 1.89
N PRO A 21 -10.37 -8.14 2.28
CA PRO A 21 -9.15 -8.71 2.84
C PRO A 21 -9.57 -9.66 3.94
N ASP A 22 -9.02 -10.88 3.92
CA ASP A 22 -9.20 -11.81 5.04
C ASP A 22 -9.02 -11.03 6.35
N GLU A 23 -9.79 -11.37 7.39
CA GLU A 23 -9.68 -10.72 8.70
C GLU A 23 -8.27 -10.96 9.26
N GLN A 24 -7.31 -10.16 8.82
CA GLN A 24 -5.96 -10.18 9.32
C GLN A 24 -6.06 -9.80 10.79
N PRO A 25 -5.47 -10.60 11.69
CA PRO A 25 -5.52 -10.29 13.10
C PRO A 25 -4.91 -8.90 13.31
N ARG A 26 -5.63 -8.04 14.03
CA ARG A 26 -5.08 -6.74 14.43
C ARG A 26 -3.77 -7.00 15.19
N PRO A 27 -2.68 -6.28 14.86
CA PRO A 27 -1.45 -6.36 15.64
C PRO A 27 -1.73 -6.07 17.12
N LEU A 28 -0.96 -6.72 18.00
CA LEU A 28 -1.09 -6.46 19.43
C LEU A 28 -0.64 -5.01 19.73
N PRO A 29 -1.29 -4.32 20.69
CA PRO A 29 -0.82 -3.01 21.13
C PRO A 29 0.63 -3.10 21.59
N GLY A 30 1.50 -2.25 21.02
CA GLY A 30 2.92 -2.19 21.38
C GLY A 30 3.84 -3.19 20.67
N THR A 31 3.32 -4.09 19.83
CA THR A 31 4.17 -4.84 18.90
C THR A 31 4.38 -4.03 17.62
N PRO A 32 5.63 -3.65 17.27
CA PRO A 32 5.87 -3.04 15.98
C PRO A 32 5.49 -4.01 14.86
N PRO A 33 4.96 -3.51 13.73
CA PRO A 33 4.74 -4.36 12.57
C PRO A 33 6.05 -5.04 12.19
N GLN A 34 5.99 -6.32 11.82
CA GLN A 34 7.13 -6.98 11.19
C GLN A 34 7.29 -6.38 9.80
N THR A 35 8.15 -5.39 9.67
CA THR A 35 8.54 -4.83 8.39
C THR A 35 9.58 -5.76 7.76
N ASP A 36 9.44 -6.03 6.47
CA ASP A 36 10.48 -6.71 5.70
C ASP A 36 11.68 -5.75 5.59
N PRO A 37 12.89 -6.12 6.03
CA PRO A 37 14.06 -5.25 5.89
C PRO A 37 14.42 -4.94 4.43
N LEU A 38 13.87 -5.67 3.46
CA LEU A 38 14.00 -5.40 2.02
C LEU A 38 12.80 -4.64 1.45
N ALA A 39 11.78 -4.31 2.25
CA ALA A 39 10.67 -3.49 1.78
C ALA A 39 11.19 -2.07 1.44
N PRO A 40 10.79 -1.51 0.30
CA PRO A 40 11.08 -0.12 -0.03
C PRO A 40 10.65 0.80 1.13
N GLY A 41 11.52 1.72 1.56
CA GLY A 41 11.24 2.62 2.70
C GLY A 41 11.61 2.05 4.07
N SER A 42 12.16 0.84 4.16
CA SER A 42 12.64 0.24 5.42
C SER A 42 14.12 0.49 5.68
N SER A 43 14.80 1.26 4.82
CA SER A 43 16.20 1.64 5.05
C SER A 43 16.25 2.75 6.11
N PRO A 44 17.19 2.71 7.07
CA PRO A 44 17.39 3.79 8.02
C PRO A 44 17.57 5.16 7.33
N GLU A 45 18.24 5.16 6.18
CA GLU A 45 18.44 6.35 5.35
C GLU A 45 17.13 6.97 4.80
N ASP A 46 16.02 6.22 4.77
CA ASP A 46 14.69 6.73 4.40
C ASP A 46 14.04 7.53 5.54
N GLU A 47 14.33 7.23 6.82
CA GLU A 47 13.81 7.99 7.98
C GLU A 47 14.45 9.39 8.07
N ASP A 48 15.75 9.48 7.81
CA ASP A 48 16.49 10.75 7.80
C ASP A 48 15.99 11.71 6.69
N ALA A 49 15.53 11.16 5.55
CA ALA A 49 15.01 11.94 4.43
C ALA A 49 13.60 12.53 4.69
N LEU A 50 12.80 11.89 5.55
CA LEU A 50 11.45 12.35 5.89
C LEU A 50 11.44 13.44 6.96
N GLY A 51 12.43 13.46 7.86
CA GLY A 51 12.54 14.47 8.93
C GLY A 51 13.02 15.86 8.47
N GLU A 52 13.76 15.95 7.36
CA GLU A 52 14.25 17.24 6.82
C GLU A 52 13.21 17.98 5.96
N ALA A 53 12.16 17.31 5.49
CA ALA A 53 11.15 17.90 4.61
C ALA A 53 10.06 18.70 5.35
N GLU A 54 9.87 18.46 6.67
CA GLU A 54 8.83 19.13 7.47
C GLU A 54 9.28 20.45 8.11
N ASP A 55 10.59 20.73 8.18
CA ASP A 55 11.16 21.99 8.70
C ASP A 55 11.51 22.97 7.57
N LYS A 56 10.60 23.16 6.61
CA LYS A 56 10.68 24.29 5.67
C LYS A 56 9.30 24.67 5.14
N SER A 57 8.57 25.44 5.94
CA SER A 57 7.39 26.22 5.52
C SER A 57 7.52 27.66 6.00
#